data_AF-A0A9D5VBH8-F1
#
_entry.id   AF-A0A9D5VBH8-F1
#
_cell.length_a   1.000
_cell.length_b   1.000
_cell.length_c   1.000
_cell.angle_alpha   90.00
_cell.angle_beta   90.00
_cell.angle_gamma   90.00
#
_symmetry.space_group_name_H-M   'P 1'
#
loop_
_entity.id
_entity.type
_entity.pdbx_description
1 polymer ?
#
loop_
_entity_poly.entity_id
_entity_poly.type
_entity_poly.pdbx_seq_one_letter_code
_entity_poly.pdbx_strand_id
1 'polypeptide(L)'
;MGNTDVAVTADAFRGAETKLMPEACRMRDALAEKLLQFQDEARENHLQSPIRRMALHVSGMMQSGEASAAEVSELVRLLTVNAFEYRSSRLRSYVGECDGERNTASLKALFHELAHDDAGVALPFETYRGRVERKALGIVITAHPTFTVSEELTRAQASLAVGLTEDGKALTDTDLDELVRFVASSRHGSPEQIRLIDEQKFALMAINNIHKALRRAYAVALDVAREVYPDQWRSLTPRLLSVATWVGYDLDGRSDIRWSDTLYMRLGVERLGLESYLESLDAIGVAGDGVDQARVLLETLKARVEGDMARLTLDPEQASEVGAFARELAASLETRLVSISKVTDLLTRDIEAGADKAAELAVLRAEMANFGLSFAQTHLRINATQLTNAIRHDLDITTSPEDPANRRRYLADIAELLANVQPETVNFGSIMNERTTAKRVFMLVAKFLKYVDADEPVRFLIAECNTPFTVLCALYFAKQFGVADKIDISPLFETGVALDQGHEIIAELLKNPTYVDYVKTRGRLCMQTGFSDAGRYIGQVPASLAIERIRV
;
A
#
# COMPACT_ATOMS: atom_id res chain seq x y z
N MET A 1 -7.65 -36.74 -7.73
CA MET A 1 -7.46 -37.04 -6.30
C MET A 1 -5.98 -37.33 -6.07
N GLY A 2 -5.21 -36.28 -5.80
CA GLY A 2 -3.83 -36.35 -5.35
C GLY A 2 -3.67 -35.30 -4.27
N ASN A 3 -3.11 -35.68 -3.13
CA ASN A 3 -2.95 -34.88 -1.91
C ASN A 3 -2.40 -33.46 -2.19
N THR A 4 -3.21 -32.42 -2.03
CA THR A 4 -2.74 -31.04 -1.81
C THR A 4 -3.47 -30.38 -0.64
N ASP A 5 -3.57 -31.08 0.48
CA ASP A 5 -3.65 -30.39 1.77
C ASP A 5 -2.21 -30.21 2.25
N VAL A 6 -1.48 -29.28 1.61
CA VAL A 6 -0.08 -28.91 1.95
C VAL A 6 -0.08 -28.03 3.21
N ALA A 7 -1.00 -28.29 4.13
CA ALA A 7 -0.98 -27.69 5.44
C ALA A 7 0.20 -28.26 6.21
N VAL A 8 1.03 -27.40 6.80
CA VAL A 8 1.82 -27.87 7.94
C VAL A 8 0.81 -28.24 9.03
N THR A 9 0.76 -29.52 9.38
CA THR A 9 -0.09 -29.96 10.47
C THR A 9 0.47 -29.42 11.78
N ALA A 10 -0.41 -29.05 12.71
CA ALA A 10 0.01 -28.62 14.04
C ALA A 10 0.86 -29.70 14.75
N ASP A 11 0.70 -30.97 14.37
CA ASP A 11 1.47 -32.10 14.89
C ASP A 11 2.90 -32.13 14.35
N ALA A 12 3.11 -31.85 13.06
CA ALA A 12 4.46 -31.78 12.47
C ALA A 12 5.29 -30.65 13.08
N PHE A 13 4.69 -29.47 13.26
CA PHE A 13 5.37 -28.32 13.87
C PHE A 13 5.68 -28.57 15.36
N ARG A 14 4.74 -29.14 16.12
CA ARG A 14 4.97 -29.57 17.52
C ARG A 14 6.04 -30.65 17.64
N GLY A 15 6.17 -31.51 16.64
CA GLY A 15 7.26 -32.49 16.55
C GLY A 15 8.63 -31.82 16.53
N ALA A 16 8.79 -30.78 15.71
CA ALA A 16 10.01 -29.98 15.64
C ALA A 16 10.29 -29.23 16.96
N GLU A 17 9.27 -28.62 17.58
CA GLU A 17 9.39 -27.98 18.91
C GLU A 17 9.91 -28.96 19.97
N THR A 18 9.31 -30.15 20.06
CA THR A 18 9.67 -31.17 21.05
C THR A 18 11.08 -31.69 20.85
N LYS A 19 11.49 -31.85 19.58
CA LYS A 19 12.84 -32.28 19.20
C LYS A 19 13.90 -31.23 19.56
N LEU A 20 13.61 -29.96 19.35
CA LEU A 20 14.58 -28.86 19.49
C LEU A 20 14.62 -28.25 20.89
N MET A 21 13.50 -28.26 21.61
CA MET A 21 13.32 -27.61 22.91
C MET A 21 12.68 -28.55 23.96
N PRO A 22 13.21 -29.78 24.18
CA PRO A 22 12.54 -30.79 24.99
C PRO A 22 12.33 -30.38 26.46
N GLU A 23 13.31 -29.72 27.07
CA GLU A 23 13.20 -29.25 28.47
C GLU A 23 12.16 -28.14 28.62
N ALA A 24 12.15 -27.18 27.69
CA ALA A 24 11.15 -26.12 27.69
C ALA A 24 9.73 -26.67 27.49
N CYS A 25 9.56 -27.71 26.66
CA CYS A 25 8.29 -28.41 26.49
C CYS A 25 7.84 -29.07 27.80
N ARG A 26 8.73 -29.79 28.48
CA ARG A 26 8.44 -30.38 29.80
C ARG A 26 8.03 -29.33 30.83
N MET A 27 8.77 -28.23 30.90
CA MET A 27 8.47 -27.12 31.81
C MET A 27 7.12 -26.46 31.49
N ARG A 28 6.82 -26.24 30.20
CA ARG A 28 5.51 -25.73 29.74
C ARG A 28 4.38 -26.63 30.21
N ASP A 29 4.51 -27.94 30.02
CA ASP A 29 3.45 -28.90 30.33
C ASP A 29 3.20 -28.98 31.84
N ALA A 30 4.26 -29.03 32.65
CA ALA A 30 4.14 -28.98 34.11
C ALA A 30 3.48 -27.69 34.61
N LEU A 31 3.85 -26.53 34.03
CA LEU A 31 3.24 -25.25 34.38
C LEU A 31 1.79 -25.15 33.89
N ALA A 32 1.45 -25.75 32.74
CA ALA A 32 0.08 -25.79 32.23
C ALA A 32 -0.83 -26.63 33.14
N GLU A 33 -0.38 -27.79 33.60
CA GLU A 33 -1.10 -28.60 34.61
C GLU A 33 -1.31 -27.80 35.90
N LYS A 34 -0.27 -27.08 36.34
CA LYS A 34 -0.38 -26.24 37.53
C LYS A 34 -1.34 -25.07 37.35
N LEU A 35 -1.41 -24.49 36.15
CA LEU A 35 -2.36 -23.43 35.83
C LEU A 35 -3.80 -23.93 35.91
N LEU A 36 -4.09 -25.12 35.39
CA LEU A 36 -5.40 -25.75 35.48
C LEU A 36 -5.83 -25.94 36.94
N GLN A 37 -4.92 -26.44 37.78
CA GLN A 37 -5.16 -26.55 39.22
C GLN A 37 -5.53 -25.18 39.84
N PHE A 38 -4.77 -24.12 39.52
CA PHE A 38 -5.08 -22.78 40.03
C PHE A 38 -6.40 -22.20 39.47
N GLN A 39 -6.78 -22.55 38.24
CA GLN A 39 -8.07 -22.16 37.67
C GLN A 39 -9.23 -22.84 38.39
N ASP A 40 -9.12 -24.11 38.71
CA ASP A 40 -10.16 -24.85 39.45
C ASP A 40 -10.32 -24.31 40.88
N GLU A 41 -9.21 -24.08 41.59
CA GLU A 41 -9.24 -23.47 42.93
C GLU A 41 -9.85 -22.04 42.90
N ALA A 42 -9.64 -21.29 41.81
CA ALA A 42 -10.24 -19.96 41.65
C ALA A 42 -11.74 -19.98 41.30
N ARG A 43 -12.26 -21.06 40.71
CA ARG A 43 -13.71 -21.24 40.51
C ARG A 43 -14.43 -21.39 41.85
N GLU A 44 -13.76 -22.01 42.81
CA GLU A 44 -14.28 -22.19 44.17
C GLU A 44 -14.11 -20.93 45.05
N ASN A 45 -13.21 -20.01 44.66
CA ASN A 45 -12.96 -18.77 45.38
C ASN A 45 -12.60 -17.60 44.45
N HIS A 46 -13.58 -16.72 44.21
CA HIS A 46 -13.48 -15.54 43.35
C HIS A 46 -12.42 -14.50 43.77
N LEU A 47 -11.84 -14.60 44.97
CA LEU A 47 -10.73 -13.75 45.41
C LEU A 47 -9.36 -14.25 44.94
N GLN A 48 -9.29 -15.46 44.38
CA GLN A 48 -8.04 -16.02 43.86
C GLN A 48 -7.83 -15.66 42.40
N SER A 49 -6.62 -15.20 42.08
CA SER A 49 -6.18 -14.96 40.71
C SER A 49 -5.24 -16.09 40.27
N PRO A 50 -5.63 -16.95 39.31
CA PRO A 50 -4.76 -18.01 38.79
C PRO A 50 -3.44 -17.47 38.24
N ILE A 51 -3.48 -16.30 37.59
CA ILE A 51 -2.31 -15.64 37.00
C ILE A 51 -1.33 -15.21 38.09
N ARG A 52 -1.82 -14.56 39.16
CA ARG A 52 -0.95 -14.13 40.28
C ARG A 52 -0.31 -15.32 40.98
N ARG A 53 -1.07 -16.41 41.16
CA ARG A 53 -0.55 -17.64 41.76
C ARG A 53 0.49 -18.32 40.88
N MET A 54 0.29 -18.31 39.57
CA MET A 54 1.30 -18.79 38.62
C MET A 54 2.60 -17.98 38.72
N ALA A 55 2.51 -16.65 38.75
CA ALA A 55 3.67 -15.79 38.90
C ALA A 55 4.45 -16.07 40.21
N LEU A 56 3.73 -16.27 41.32
CA LEU A 56 4.35 -16.64 42.60
C LEU A 56 4.97 -18.04 42.56
N HIS A 57 4.34 -19.00 41.89
CA HIS A 57 4.87 -20.36 41.74
C HIS A 57 6.18 -20.36 40.95
N VAL A 58 6.21 -19.70 39.78
CA VAL A 58 7.44 -19.56 38.97
C VAL A 58 8.51 -18.81 39.76
N SER A 59 8.15 -17.73 40.46
CA SER A 59 9.09 -17.02 41.34
C SER A 59 9.65 -17.91 42.45
N GLY A 60 8.83 -18.80 43.02
CA GLY A 60 9.24 -19.77 44.02
C GLY A 60 10.23 -20.79 43.47
N MET A 61 9.92 -21.37 42.29
CA MET A 61 10.83 -22.29 41.59
C MET A 61 12.20 -21.65 41.31
N MET A 62 12.21 -20.37 40.94
CA MET A 62 13.46 -19.63 40.72
C MET A 62 14.24 -19.39 42.02
N GLN A 63 13.55 -19.11 43.13
CA GLN A 63 14.19 -18.90 44.43
C GLN A 63 14.73 -20.19 45.05
N SER A 64 14.06 -21.33 44.84
CA SER A 64 14.50 -22.64 45.32
C SER A 64 15.59 -23.29 44.45
N GLY A 65 15.87 -22.72 43.27
CA GLY A 65 16.82 -23.27 42.30
C GLY A 65 16.25 -24.42 41.46
N GLU A 66 14.93 -24.66 41.52
CA GLU A 66 14.22 -25.63 40.67
C GLU A 66 14.11 -25.16 39.21
N ALA A 67 14.23 -23.85 38.95
CA ALA A 67 14.32 -23.28 37.62
C ALA A 67 15.35 -22.14 37.57
N SER A 68 16.20 -22.14 36.55
CA SER A 68 17.15 -21.07 36.25
C SER A 68 16.55 -20.00 35.34
N ALA A 69 17.15 -18.81 35.34
CA ALA A 69 16.78 -17.76 34.39
C ALA A 69 16.95 -18.18 32.92
N ALA A 70 17.91 -19.06 32.63
CA ALA A 70 18.12 -19.61 31.29
C ALA A 70 16.97 -20.53 30.88
N GLU A 71 16.50 -21.42 31.77
CA GLU A 71 15.36 -22.31 31.50
C GLU A 71 14.05 -21.53 31.30
N VAL A 72 13.82 -20.49 32.12
CA VAL A 72 12.68 -19.59 31.92
C VAL A 72 12.78 -18.83 30.59
N SER A 73 13.98 -18.42 30.18
CA SER A 73 14.21 -17.79 28.87
C SER A 73 13.90 -18.75 27.71
N GLU A 74 14.33 -20.02 27.81
CA GLU A 74 13.98 -21.05 26.82
C GLU A 74 12.48 -21.33 26.79
N LEU A 75 11.80 -21.33 27.93
CA LEU A 75 10.34 -21.42 27.98
C LEU A 75 9.67 -20.25 27.25
N VAL A 76 10.15 -19.01 27.46
CA VAL A 76 9.62 -17.83 26.75
C VAL A 76 9.84 -17.95 25.23
N ARG A 77 10.99 -18.48 24.80
CA ARG A 77 11.26 -18.75 23.37
C ARG A 77 10.30 -19.79 22.81
N LEU A 78 10.06 -20.89 23.53
CA LEU A 78 9.07 -21.90 23.12
C LEU A 78 7.67 -21.27 23.00
N LEU A 79 7.22 -20.51 24.00
CA LEU A 79 5.92 -19.84 23.95
C LEU A 79 5.82 -18.84 22.78
N THR A 80 6.94 -18.24 22.38
CA THR A 80 7.03 -17.37 21.21
C THR A 80 6.83 -18.16 19.91
N VAL A 81 7.45 -19.34 19.80
CA VAL A 81 7.26 -20.28 18.68
C VAL A 81 5.82 -20.77 18.62
N ASN A 82 5.21 -21.20 19.74
CA ASN A 82 3.81 -21.61 19.77
C ASN A 82 2.87 -20.48 19.34
N ALA A 83 3.12 -19.26 19.80
CA ALA A 83 2.32 -18.10 19.40
C ALA A 83 2.49 -17.79 17.90
N PHE A 84 3.66 -18.05 17.33
CA PHE A 84 3.95 -17.90 15.91
C PHE A 84 3.20 -18.94 15.06
N GLU A 85 3.19 -20.20 15.47
CA GLU A 85 2.38 -21.27 14.84
C GLU A 85 0.90 -20.89 14.85
N TYR A 86 0.36 -20.52 16.01
CA TYR A 86 -1.04 -20.10 16.13
C TYR A 86 -1.39 -18.94 15.20
N ARG A 87 -0.53 -17.90 15.15
CA ARG A 87 -0.76 -16.76 14.23
C ARG A 87 -0.66 -17.17 12.76
N SER A 88 0.20 -18.14 12.41
CA SER A 88 0.31 -18.67 11.04
C SER A 88 -0.94 -19.46 10.66
N SER A 89 -1.45 -20.31 11.55
CA SER A 89 -2.71 -21.05 11.38
C SER A 89 -3.91 -20.12 11.23
N ARG A 90 -3.97 -19.04 12.03
CA ARG A 90 -4.99 -17.99 11.88
C ARG A 90 -4.86 -17.23 10.55
N LEU A 91 -3.64 -16.91 10.12
CA LEU A 91 -3.40 -16.26 8.84
C LEU A 91 -3.89 -17.12 7.67
N ARG A 92 -3.55 -18.43 7.66
CA ARG A 92 -4.05 -19.40 6.68
C ARG A 92 -5.58 -19.41 6.65
N SER A 93 -6.20 -19.52 7.82
CA SER A 93 -7.67 -19.54 7.95
C SER A 93 -8.33 -18.26 7.43
N TYR A 94 -7.68 -17.10 7.63
CA TYR A 94 -8.16 -15.81 7.14
C TYR A 94 -8.03 -15.66 5.62
N VAL A 95 -6.92 -16.15 5.04
CA VAL A 95 -6.68 -16.09 3.58
C VAL A 95 -7.58 -17.08 2.83
N GLY A 96 -7.85 -18.25 3.40
CA GLY A 96 -8.67 -19.29 2.78
C GLY A 96 -7.86 -20.20 1.88
N GLU A 97 -8.17 -20.23 0.57
CA GLU A 97 -7.51 -21.12 -0.39
C GLU A 97 -6.07 -20.66 -0.69
N CYS A 98 -5.09 -21.51 -0.36
CA CYS A 98 -3.67 -21.24 -0.56
C CYS A 98 -3.07 -22.07 -1.71
N ASP A 99 -3.79 -23.04 -2.25
CA ASP A 99 -3.36 -23.81 -3.41
C ASP A 99 -3.39 -22.93 -4.66
N GLY A 100 -2.23 -22.81 -5.32
CA GLY A 100 -2.11 -21.99 -6.51
C GLY A 100 -3.04 -22.45 -7.63
N GLU A 101 -3.04 -23.73 -7.98
CA GLU A 101 -3.80 -24.26 -9.12
C GLU A 101 -5.30 -24.05 -8.92
N ARG A 102 -5.81 -24.28 -7.71
CA ARG A 102 -7.23 -24.01 -7.36
C ARG A 102 -7.57 -22.53 -7.43
N ASN A 103 -6.66 -21.65 -7.01
CA ASN A 103 -6.81 -20.21 -7.19
C ASN A 103 -6.89 -19.83 -8.68
N THR A 104 -6.02 -20.39 -9.53
CA THR A 104 -6.10 -20.20 -11.00
C THR A 104 -7.43 -20.72 -11.56
N ALA A 105 -7.88 -21.91 -11.14
CA ALA A 105 -9.14 -22.48 -11.61
C ALA A 105 -10.34 -21.61 -11.23
N SER A 106 -10.35 -21.07 -10.00
CA SER A 106 -11.39 -20.16 -9.52
C SER A 106 -11.40 -18.84 -10.32
N LEU A 107 -10.22 -18.27 -10.59
CA LEU A 107 -10.09 -17.10 -11.46
C LEU A 107 -10.56 -17.40 -12.89
N LYS A 108 -10.21 -18.57 -13.43
CA LYS A 108 -10.61 -18.98 -14.78
C LYS A 108 -12.14 -19.07 -14.87
N ALA A 109 -12.78 -19.73 -13.90
CA ALA A 109 -14.24 -19.79 -13.81
C ALA A 109 -14.88 -18.40 -13.77
N LEU A 110 -14.37 -17.50 -12.91
CA LEU A 110 -14.84 -16.11 -12.82
C LEU A 110 -14.72 -15.38 -14.17
N PHE A 111 -13.58 -15.45 -14.85
CA PHE A 111 -13.42 -14.76 -16.13
C PHE A 111 -14.26 -15.38 -17.24
N HIS A 112 -14.51 -16.69 -17.21
CA HIS A 112 -15.49 -17.32 -18.10
C HIS A 112 -16.91 -16.79 -17.84
N GLU A 113 -17.34 -16.70 -16.59
CA GLU A 113 -18.64 -16.11 -16.22
C GLU A 113 -18.74 -14.66 -16.70
N LEU A 114 -17.66 -13.88 -16.59
CA LEU A 114 -17.64 -12.51 -17.12
C LEU A 114 -17.70 -12.44 -18.66
N ALA A 115 -17.29 -13.50 -19.36
CA ALA A 115 -17.29 -13.58 -20.82
C ALA A 115 -18.59 -14.16 -21.41
N HIS A 116 -19.47 -14.75 -20.58
CA HIS A 116 -20.70 -15.40 -21.03
C HIS A 116 -21.95 -14.76 -20.38
N ASP A 117 -23.12 -15.02 -20.94
CA ASP A 117 -24.42 -14.74 -20.31
C ASP A 117 -24.90 -15.93 -19.44
N ASP A 118 -26.06 -15.76 -18.80
CA ASP A 118 -26.65 -16.80 -17.93
C ASP A 118 -27.00 -18.09 -18.67
N ALA A 119 -27.08 -18.06 -20.01
CA ALA A 119 -27.32 -19.22 -20.86
C ALA A 119 -26.02 -19.88 -21.35
N GLY A 120 -24.85 -19.34 -20.96
CA GLY A 120 -23.55 -19.84 -21.37
C GLY A 120 -23.14 -19.43 -22.79
N VAL A 121 -23.75 -18.39 -23.37
CA VAL A 121 -23.40 -17.86 -24.69
C VAL A 121 -22.34 -16.76 -24.53
N ALA A 122 -21.30 -16.81 -25.35
CA ALA A 122 -20.25 -15.80 -25.34
C ALA A 122 -20.82 -14.41 -25.68
N LEU A 123 -20.52 -13.43 -24.82
CA LEU A 123 -20.88 -12.03 -25.01
C LEU A 123 -20.01 -11.40 -26.13
N PRO A 124 -20.37 -10.22 -26.66
CA PRO A 124 -19.47 -9.49 -27.54
C PRO A 124 -18.17 -9.11 -26.82
N PHE A 125 -17.03 -9.17 -27.52
CA PHE A 125 -15.70 -8.88 -26.95
C PHE A 125 -15.65 -7.52 -26.22
N GLU A 126 -16.25 -6.47 -26.77
CA GLU A 126 -16.29 -5.15 -26.13
C GLU A 126 -17.00 -5.16 -24.77
N THR A 127 -17.97 -6.05 -24.56
CA THR A 127 -18.63 -6.23 -23.27
C THR A 127 -17.68 -6.86 -22.26
N TYR A 128 -16.98 -7.92 -22.65
CA TYR A 128 -15.96 -8.55 -21.81
C TYR A 128 -14.81 -7.59 -21.49
N ARG A 129 -14.29 -6.89 -22.52
CA ARG A 129 -13.28 -5.83 -22.38
C ARG A 129 -13.70 -4.79 -21.35
N GLY A 130 -14.91 -4.22 -21.48
CA GLY A 130 -15.42 -3.24 -20.51
C GLY A 130 -15.53 -3.74 -19.07
N ARG A 131 -15.71 -5.06 -18.87
CA ARG A 131 -15.77 -5.70 -17.54
C ARG A 131 -14.39 -5.91 -16.92
N VAL A 132 -13.37 -6.25 -17.72
CA VAL A 132 -12.01 -6.60 -17.21
C VAL A 132 -11.01 -5.44 -17.29
N GLU A 133 -11.23 -4.46 -18.16
CA GLU A 133 -10.40 -3.25 -18.27
C GLU A 133 -10.85 -2.12 -17.31
N ARG A 134 -11.70 -2.43 -16.33
CA ARG A 134 -12.08 -1.51 -15.25
C ARG A 134 -11.34 -1.85 -13.95
N LYS A 135 -11.04 -0.83 -13.16
CA LYS A 135 -10.56 -0.98 -11.78
C LYS A 135 -11.77 -1.26 -10.89
N ALA A 136 -11.91 -2.48 -10.40
CA ALA A 136 -13.00 -2.90 -9.53
C ALA A 136 -12.77 -2.50 -8.06
N LEU A 137 -11.52 -2.58 -7.60
CA LEU A 137 -11.11 -2.27 -6.23
C LEU A 137 -9.72 -1.61 -6.24
N GLY A 138 -9.38 -0.92 -5.15
CA GLY A 138 -8.04 -0.35 -4.94
C GLY A 138 -7.47 -0.77 -3.59
N ILE A 139 -6.19 -1.12 -3.56
CA ILE A 139 -5.45 -1.49 -2.35
C ILE A 139 -4.48 -0.35 -2.02
N VAL A 140 -4.53 0.16 -0.79
CA VAL A 140 -3.61 1.20 -0.32
C VAL A 140 -2.76 0.63 0.80
N ILE A 141 -1.45 0.56 0.58
CA ILE A 141 -0.47 0.07 1.56
C ILE A 141 -0.10 1.21 2.51
N THR A 142 -0.22 0.94 3.81
CA THR A 142 0.15 1.86 4.89
C THR A 142 1.29 1.28 5.72
N ALA A 143 2.01 2.12 6.47
CA ALA A 143 3.01 1.64 7.41
C ALA A 143 2.35 0.78 8.51
N HIS A 144 3.07 -0.22 9.01
CA HIS A 144 2.59 -1.05 10.11
C HIS A 144 2.67 -0.28 11.43
N PRO A 145 1.63 -0.16 12.26
CA PRO A 145 1.65 0.76 13.40
C PRO A 145 2.64 0.40 14.51
N THR A 146 2.99 -0.89 14.66
CA THR A 146 3.79 -1.37 15.80
C THR A 146 5.14 -2.01 15.42
N PHE A 147 5.37 -2.34 14.14
CA PHE A 147 6.52 -3.14 13.65
C PHE A 147 6.98 -4.26 14.60
N THR A 148 6.03 -4.93 15.27
CA THR A 148 6.30 -5.96 16.30
C THR A 148 6.87 -7.26 15.73
N VAL A 149 6.81 -7.43 14.40
CA VAL A 149 7.33 -8.59 13.67
C VAL A 149 8.26 -8.05 12.59
N SER A 150 9.47 -8.61 12.49
CA SER A 150 10.45 -8.22 11.47
C SER A 150 10.00 -8.69 10.08
N GLU A 151 10.64 -8.17 9.03
CA GLU A 151 10.32 -8.56 7.64
C GLU A 151 10.55 -10.05 7.45
N GLU A 152 11.69 -10.55 7.94
CA GLU A 152 12.06 -11.96 7.88
C GLU A 152 11.08 -12.86 8.64
N LEU A 153 10.60 -12.43 9.82
CA LEU A 153 9.58 -13.17 10.57
C LEU A 153 8.22 -13.14 9.87
N THR A 154 7.89 -12.06 9.17
CA THR A 154 6.66 -11.96 8.36
C THR A 154 6.70 -12.94 7.19
N ARG A 155 7.85 -13.06 6.52
CA ARG A 155 8.10 -14.04 5.46
C ARG A 155 8.02 -15.47 5.98
N ALA A 156 8.71 -15.77 7.08
CA ALA A 156 8.64 -17.07 7.75
C ALA A 156 7.21 -17.44 8.15
N GLN A 157 6.41 -16.46 8.58
CA GLN A 157 5.01 -16.66 8.97
C GLN A 157 4.14 -17.00 7.76
N ALA A 158 4.36 -16.31 6.63
CA ALA A 158 3.66 -16.61 5.38
C ALA A 158 4.03 -18.01 4.86
N SER A 159 5.32 -18.37 4.89
CA SER A 159 5.79 -19.71 4.50
C SER A 159 5.15 -20.80 5.35
N LEU A 160 5.13 -20.63 6.67
CA LEU A 160 4.48 -21.58 7.59
C LEU A 160 2.96 -21.65 7.37
N ALA A 161 2.31 -20.50 7.15
CA ALA A 161 0.86 -20.45 6.93
C ALA A 161 0.44 -21.15 5.62
N VAL A 162 1.23 -21.00 4.55
CA VAL A 162 0.94 -21.59 3.24
C VAL A 162 1.48 -23.01 3.11
N GLY A 163 2.47 -23.38 3.94
CA GLY A 163 3.15 -24.67 3.89
C GLY A 163 4.17 -24.80 2.75
N LEU A 164 4.63 -23.67 2.21
CA LEU A 164 5.57 -23.60 1.10
C LEU A 164 6.79 -22.73 1.47
N THR A 165 7.94 -23.02 0.89
CA THR A 165 9.09 -22.11 0.85
C THR A 165 8.79 -20.90 -0.04
N GLU A 166 9.62 -19.85 0.03
CA GLU A 166 9.47 -18.69 -0.87
C GLU A 166 9.61 -19.07 -2.36
N ASP A 167 10.33 -20.15 -2.67
CA ASP A 167 10.45 -20.72 -4.02
C ASP A 167 9.25 -21.60 -4.44
N GLY A 168 8.23 -21.72 -3.59
CA GLY A 168 7.01 -22.47 -3.87
C GLY A 168 7.11 -23.98 -3.67
N LYS A 169 8.15 -24.49 -2.99
CA LYS A 169 8.29 -25.93 -2.68
C LYS A 169 7.60 -26.25 -1.35
N ALA A 170 7.01 -27.44 -1.23
CA ALA A 170 6.45 -27.89 0.04
C ALA A 170 7.52 -27.91 1.15
N LEU A 171 7.17 -27.42 2.34
CA LEU A 171 8.06 -27.46 3.50
C LEU A 171 8.36 -28.91 3.90
N THR A 172 9.64 -29.21 4.09
CA THR A 172 10.13 -30.48 4.62
C THR A 172 10.30 -30.42 6.14
N ASP A 173 10.47 -31.56 6.80
CA ASP A 173 10.77 -31.60 8.25
C ASP A 173 12.03 -30.81 8.61
N THR A 174 13.02 -30.76 7.71
CA THR A 174 14.24 -29.95 7.89
C THR A 174 13.92 -28.46 7.84
N ASP A 175 13.06 -28.02 6.92
CA ASP A 175 12.65 -26.62 6.82
C ASP A 175 11.85 -26.21 8.08
N LEU A 176 11.00 -27.10 8.60
CA LEU A 176 10.27 -26.87 9.84
C LEU A 176 11.21 -26.74 11.05
N ASP A 177 12.20 -27.62 11.16
CA ASP A 177 13.24 -27.52 12.18
C ASP A 177 13.99 -26.17 12.09
N GLU A 178 14.34 -25.72 10.88
CA GLU A 178 15.00 -24.44 10.65
C GLU A 178 14.11 -23.25 11.00
N LEU A 179 12.83 -23.29 10.64
CA LEU A 179 11.85 -22.26 11.01
C LEU A 179 11.70 -22.16 12.53
N VAL A 180 11.58 -23.28 13.25
CA VAL A 180 11.50 -23.29 14.71
C VAL A 180 12.75 -22.66 15.33
N ARG A 181 13.95 -23.05 14.88
CA ARG A 181 15.21 -22.44 15.37
C ARG A 181 15.26 -20.95 15.08
N PHE A 182 14.91 -20.56 13.85
CA PHE A 182 14.91 -19.17 13.41
C PHE A 182 13.97 -18.33 14.27
N VAL A 183 12.70 -18.74 14.42
CA VAL A 183 11.70 -18.02 15.22
C VAL A 183 12.11 -17.96 16.69
N ALA A 184 12.61 -19.05 17.28
CA ALA A 184 13.03 -19.09 18.68
C ALA A 184 14.21 -18.14 18.97
N SER A 185 15.11 -17.96 18.01
CA SER A 185 16.30 -17.11 18.15
C SER A 185 16.10 -15.66 17.69
N SER A 186 15.08 -15.40 16.87
CA SER A 186 14.87 -14.10 16.23
C SER A 186 14.25 -13.09 17.19
N ARG A 187 14.73 -11.85 17.12
CA ARG A 187 14.10 -10.75 17.86
C ARG A 187 12.77 -10.38 17.19
N HIS A 188 11.68 -10.48 17.95
CA HIS A 188 10.40 -9.91 17.55
C HIS A 188 10.46 -8.37 17.69
N GLY A 189 10.47 -7.67 16.55
CA GLY A 189 10.52 -6.21 16.47
C GLY A 189 11.67 -5.68 15.61
N SER A 190 11.52 -4.44 15.14
CA SER A 190 12.58 -3.64 14.48
C SER A 190 13.58 -3.07 15.55
N PRO A 191 14.74 -2.47 15.18
CA PRO A 191 15.61 -1.67 16.07
C PRO A 191 14.89 -0.77 17.08
N GLU A 192 15.64 -0.23 18.05
CA GLU A 192 15.15 0.68 19.10
C GLU A 192 14.32 1.87 18.55
N GLN A 193 14.55 2.26 17.29
CA GLN A 193 13.75 3.24 16.55
C GLN A 193 13.44 2.74 15.13
N ILE A 194 12.15 2.75 14.78
CA ILE A 194 11.67 2.48 13.41
C ILE A 194 11.89 3.74 12.57
N ARG A 195 12.55 3.60 11.42
CA ARG A 195 12.77 4.71 10.48
C ARG A 195 11.87 4.57 9.27
N LEU A 196 11.64 5.68 8.56
CA LEU A 196 10.83 5.69 7.34
C LEU A 196 11.31 4.68 6.27
N ILE A 197 12.64 4.46 6.17
CA ILE A 197 13.19 3.44 5.25
C ILE A 197 12.78 2.01 5.62
N ASP A 198 12.58 1.74 6.92
CA ASP A 198 12.13 0.44 7.40
C ASP A 198 10.64 0.25 7.08
N GLU A 199 9.83 1.32 7.20
CA GLU A 199 8.44 1.32 6.72
C GLU A 199 8.37 1.06 5.21
N GLN A 200 9.26 1.71 4.43
CA GLN A 200 9.28 1.58 2.98
C GLN A 200 9.62 0.15 2.54
N LYS A 201 10.61 -0.50 3.16
CA LYS A 201 10.98 -1.89 2.81
C LYS A 201 9.79 -2.84 2.93
N PHE A 202 9.05 -2.76 4.04
CA PHE A 202 7.84 -3.55 4.24
C PHE A 202 6.76 -3.24 3.19
N ALA A 203 6.55 -1.96 2.90
CA ALA A 203 5.57 -1.56 1.89
C ALA A 203 5.95 -2.09 0.50
N LEU A 204 7.22 -1.98 0.10
CA LEU A 204 7.72 -2.49 -1.17
C LEU A 204 7.61 -4.02 -1.27
N MET A 205 7.87 -4.75 -0.18
CA MET A 205 7.62 -6.20 -0.12
C MET A 205 6.15 -6.53 -0.41
N ALA A 206 5.22 -5.85 0.26
CA ALA A 206 3.79 -6.07 0.06
C ALA A 206 3.33 -5.70 -1.36
N ILE A 207 3.77 -4.55 -1.88
CA ILE A 207 3.49 -4.09 -3.24
C ILE A 207 3.98 -5.14 -4.24
N ASN A 208 5.24 -5.57 -4.17
CA ASN A 208 5.79 -6.58 -5.09
C ASN A 208 4.96 -7.89 -5.09
N ASN A 209 4.52 -8.35 -3.92
CA ASN A 209 3.68 -9.54 -3.81
C ASN A 209 2.30 -9.35 -4.46
N ILE A 210 1.69 -8.17 -4.32
CA ILE A 210 0.43 -7.85 -5.00
C ILE A 210 0.60 -7.87 -6.52
N HIS A 211 1.68 -7.31 -7.04
CA HIS A 211 1.99 -7.30 -8.47
C HIS A 211 2.15 -8.72 -9.04
N LYS A 212 2.89 -9.60 -8.33
CA LYS A 212 3.01 -11.01 -8.70
C LYS A 212 1.64 -11.71 -8.78
N ALA A 213 0.76 -11.45 -7.80
CA ALA A 213 -0.61 -12.00 -7.81
C ALA A 213 -1.46 -11.43 -8.96
N LEU A 214 -1.32 -10.14 -9.26
CA LEU A 214 -2.03 -9.48 -10.35
C LEU A 214 -1.61 -10.00 -11.72
N ARG A 215 -0.31 -10.22 -11.96
CA ARG A 215 0.17 -10.84 -13.21
C ARG A 215 -0.49 -12.18 -13.48
N ARG A 216 -0.67 -13.00 -12.43
CA ARG A 216 -1.41 -14.27 -12.52
C ARG A 216 -2.86 -14.03 -12.94
N ALA A 217 -3.55 -13.07 -12.32
CA ALA A 217 -4.93 -12.74 -12.68
C ALA A 217 -5.05 -12.23 -14.13
N TYR A 218 -4.11 -11.38 -14.58
CA TYR A 218 -4.06 -10.90 -15.96
C TYR A 218 -3.80 -12.03 -16.96
N ALA A 219 -2.88 -12.95 -16.64
CA ALA A 219 -2.61 -14.11 -17.48
C ALA A 219 -3.87 -14.97 -17.67
N VAL A 220 -4.59 -15.26 -16.59
CA VAL A 220 -5.85 -16.03 -16.66
C VAL A 220 -6.94 -15.28 -17.45
N ALA A 221 -7.07 -13.96 -17.25
CA ALA A 221 -8.03 -13.16 -18.01
C ALA A 221 -7.72 -13.13 -19.52
N LEU A 222 -6.44 -13.07 -19.89
CA LEU A 222 -5.97 -13.13 -21.27
C LEU A 222 -6.12 -14.53 -21.87
N ASP A 223 -5.92 -15.59 -21.09
CA ASP A 223 -6.15 -16.97 -21.52
C ASP A 223 -7.62 -17.22 -21.86
N VAL A 224 -8.54 -16.76 -21.00
CA VAL A 224 -9.99 -16.81 -21.29
C VAL A 224 -10.31 -15.97 -22.52
N ALA A 225 -9.71 -14.78 -22.65
CA ALA A 225 -9.92 -13.94 -23.83
C ALA A 225 -9.44 -14.62 -25.11
N ARG A 226 -8.31 -15.33 -25.07
CA ARG A 226 -7.75 -16.07 -26.21
C ARG A 226 -8.62 -17.27 -26.58
N GLU A 227 -9.23 -17.93 -25.61
CA GLU A 227 -10.15 -19.04 -25.81
C GLU A 227 -11.46 -18.58 -26.47
N VAL A 228 -12.07 -17.49 -25.97
CA VAL A 228 -13.40 -17.02 -26.40
C VAL A 228 -13.32 -16.05 -27.58
N TYR A 229 -12.26 -15.26 -27.69
CA TYR A 229 -12.06 -14.18 -28.68
C TYR A 229 -10.68 -14.26 -29.35
N PRO A 230 -10.38 -15.34 -30.11
CA PRO A 230 -9.04 -15.66 -30.61
C PRO A 230 -8.41 -14.58 -31.51
N ASP A 231 -9.23 -13.78 -32.21
CA ASP A 231 -8.76 -12.71 -33.10
C ASP A 231 -8.55 -11.37 -32.38
N GLN A 232 -9.09 -11.19 -31.17
CA GLN A 232 -9.17 -9.88 -30.50
C GLN A 232 -8.38 -9.79 -29.19
N TRP A 233 -8.05 -10.92 -28.55
CA TRP A 233 -7.43 -10.97 -27.21
C TRP A 233 -6.13 -10.15 -27.10
N ARG A 234 -5.35 -10.02 -28.18
CA ARG A 234 -4.09 -9.26 -28.22
C ARG A 234 -4.26 -7.78 -27.88
N SER A 235 -5.45 -7.23 -28.12
CA SER A 235 -5.78 -5.84 -27.81
C SER A 235 -6.22 -5.63 -26.35
N LEU A 236 -6.44 -6.70 -25.59
CA LEU A 236 -6.96 -6.62 -24.23
C LEU A 236 -5.87 -6.16 -23.24
N THR A 237 -6.19 -5.19 -22.40
CA THR A 237 -5.32 -4.66 -21.35
C THR A 237 -6.08 -4.70 -20.01
N PRO A 238 -6.18 -5.88 -19.37
CA PRO A 238 -6.92 -6.02 -18.11
C PRO A 238 -6.43 -5.04 -17.04
N ARG A 239 -7.35 -4.48 -16.24
CA ARG A 239 -7.01 -3.49 -15.20
C ARG A 239 -7.25 -3.96 -13.77
N LEU A 240 -8.39 -4.62 -13.52
CA LEU A 240 -8.78 -5.30 -12.28
C LEU A 240 -8.64 -4.49 -10.97
N LEU A 241 -7.42 -4.23 -10.48
CA LEU A 241 -7.15 -3.55 -9.21
C LEU A 241 -6.19 -2.37 -9.36
N SER A 242 -6.32 -1.35 -8.52
CA SER A 242 -5.24 -0.37 -8.31
C SER A 242 -4.43 -0.70 -7.05
N VAL A 243 -3.18 -0.25 -7.04
CA VAL A 243 -2.26 -0.39 -5.90
C VAL A 243 -1.69 0.99 -5.61
N ALA A 244 -1.74 1.41 -4.36
CA ALA A 244 -1.24 2.70 -3.89
C ALA A 244 -0.49 2.55 -2.57
N THR A 245 0.22 3.61 -2.16
CA THR A 245 0.90 3.64 -0.86
C THR A 245 0.79 5.01 -0.19
N TRP A 246 0.71 4.99 1.14
CA TRP A 246 0.84 6.17 2.01
C TRP A 246 2.25 6.35 2.58
N VAL A 247 3.10 5.32 2.50
CA VAL A 247 4.42 5.33 3.13
C VAL A 247 5.32 6.35 2.45
N GLY A 248 5.72 7.38 3.20
CA GLY A 248 6.47 8.53 2.69
C GLY A 248 5.61 9.71 2.21
N TYR A 249 4.29 9.56 2.19
CA TYR A 249 3.33 10.51 1.61
C TYR A 249 2.26 10.98 2.60
N ASP A 250 2.05 10.24 3.68
CA ASP A 250 1.18 10.63 4.79
C ASP A 250 1.94 11.54 5.77
N LEU A 251 1.63 12.83 5.71
CA LEU A 251 2.26 13.88 6.52
C LEU A 251 1.33 14.38 7.63
N ASP A 252 0.16 13.75 7.81
CA ASP A 252 -0.77 14.08 8.88
C ASP A 252 -0.17 13.68 10.24
N GLY A 253 0.10 14.67 11.08
CA GLY A 253 0.79 14.49 12.37
C GLY A 253 2.28 14.12 12.27
N ARG A 254 2.88 14.09 11.07
CA ARG A 254 4.28 13.69 10.84
C ARG A 254 5.14 14.91 10.44
N SER A 255 6.01 15.35 11.36
CA SER A 255 6.99 16.41 11.09
C SER A 255 8.40 15.87 10.79
N ASP A 256 8.61 14.57 10.94
CA ASP A 256 9.89 13.88 10.74
C ASP A 256 10.18 13.57 9.26
N ILE A 257 9.18 13.66 8.38
CA ILE A 257 9.31 13.38 6.95
C ILE A 257 9.63 14.68 6.20
N ARG A 258 10.84 14.79 5.63
CA ARG A 258 11.27 15.94 4.82
C ARG A 258 10.88 15.74 3.35
N TRP A 259 10.91 16.81 2.56
CA TRP A 259 10.58 16.73 1.13
C TRP A 259 11.52 15.79 0.35
N SER A 260 12.80 15.74 0.74
CA SER A 260 13.80 14.86 0.13
C SER A 260 13.52 13.41 0.45
N ASP A 261 13.04 13.12 1.68
CA ASP A 261 12.63 11.78 2.08
C ASP A 261 11.43 11.35 1.23
N THR A 262 10.38 12.16 1.10
CA THR A 262 9.21 11.85 0.24
C THR A 262 9.59 11.62 -1.23
N LEU A 263 10.53 12.39 -1.79
CA LEU A 263 11.05 12.15 -3.15
C LEU A 263 11.86 10.85 -3.23
N TYR A 264 12.70 10.57 -2.24
CA TYR A 264 13.45 9.31 -2.16
C TYR A 264 12.50 8.10 -2.12
N MET A 265 11.42 8.18 -1.34
CA MET A 265 10.41 7.13 -1.27
C MET A 265 9.76 6.90 -2.64
N ARG A 266 9.46 7.98 -3.37
CA ARG A 266 8.88 7.95 -4.73
C ARG A 266 9.79 7.32 -5.76
N LEU A 267 11.08 7.64 -5.74
CA LEU A 267 12.08 7.01 -6.60
C LEU A 267 12.32 5.55 -6.22
N GLY A 268 12.23 5.19 -4.94
CA GLY A 268 12.36 3.80 -4.50
C GLY A 268 11.25 2.89 -5.02
N VAL A 269 10.01 3.38 -5.11
CA VAL A 269 8.89 2.65 -5.71
C VAL A 269 9.07 2.55 -7.25
N GLU A 270 9.53 3.62 -7.91
CA GLU A 270 9.85 3.59 -9.35
C GLU A 270 10.95 2.57 -9.66
N ARG A 271 12.03 2.56 -8.88
CA ARG A 271 13.12 1.58 -9.01
C ARG A 271 12.62 0.14 -8.90
N LEU A 272 11.74 -0.15 -7.92
CA LEU A 272 11.12 -1.48 -7.78
C LEU A 272 10.33 -1.86 -9.04
N GLY A 273 9.57 -0.93 -9.62
CA GLY A 273 8.81 -1.18 -10.85
C GLY A 273 9.73 -1.50 -12.03
N LEU A 274 10.79 -0.72 -12.22
CA LEU A 274 11.78 -0.93 -13.27
C LEU A 274 12.50 -2.28 -13.14
N GLU A 275 12.89 -2.65 -11.91
CA GLU A 275 13.44 -3.97 -11.61
C GLU A 275 12.46 -5.08 -12.00
N SER A 276 11.20 -4.95 -11.59
CA SER A 276 10.17 -5.96 -11.86
C SER A 276 9.84 -6.09 -13.35
N TYR A 277 9.83 -4.98 -14.09
CA TYR A 277 9.61 -5.00 -15.54
C TYR A 277 10.77 -5.65 -16.28
N LEU A 278 12.02 -5.35 -15.91
CA LEU A 278 13.21 -5.95 -16.51
C LEU A 278 13.29 -7.45 -16.21
N GLU A 279 13.06 -7.86 -14.95
CA GLU A 279 12.95 -9.27 -14.56
C GLU A 279 11.87 -10.01 -15.36
N SER A 280 10.75 -9.35 -15.63
CA SER A 280 9.68 -9.92 -16.46
C SER A 280 10.11 -10.09 -17.92
N LEU A 281 10.79 -9.10 -18.51
CA LEU A 281 11.34 -9.22 -19.86
C LEU A 281 12.39 -10.35 -19.96
N ASP A 282 13.24 -10.51 -18.93
CA ASP A 282 14.22 -11.60 -18.84
C ASP A 282 13.57 -12.97 -18.75
N ALA A 283 12.54 -13.10 -17.91
CA ALA A 283 11.79 -14.35 -17.77
C ALA A 283 11.02 -14.72 -19.05
N ILE A 284 10.51 -13.72 -19.79
CA ILE A 284 9.89 -13.94 -21.09
C ILE A 284 10.96 -14.39 -22.10
N GLY A 285 12.14 -13.76 -22.14
CA GLY A 285 13.29 -14.26 -22.89
C GLY A 285 13.08 -14.37 -24.40
N VAL A 286 12.28 -13.46 -24.98
CA VAL A 286 12.06 -13.36 -26.43
C VAL A 286 12.76 -12.12 -26.98
N ALA A 287 13.24 -12.22 -28.22
CA ALA A 287 13.82 -11.11 -28.95
C ALA A 287 12.77 -10.47 -29.87
N GLY A 288 12.85 -9.15 -30.02
CA GLY A 288 11.95 -8.36 -30.86
C GLY A 288 12.42 -6.91 -30.88
N ASP A 289 12.23 -6.20 -31.98
CA ASP A 289 12.67 -4.80 -32.09
C ASP A 289 12.02 -3.92 -31.00
N GLY A 290 10.73 -4.14 -30.72
CA GLY A 290 10.02 -3.44 -29.65
C GLY A 290 10.55 -3.82 -28.26
N VAL A 291 10.71 -5.12 -27.99
CA VAL A 291 11.24 -5.65 -26.72
C VAL A 291 12.66 -5.16 -26.44
N ASP A 292 13.55 -5.16 -27.43
CA ASP A 292 14.95 -4.73 -27.27
C ASP A 292 15.02 -3.23 -26.99
N GLN A 293 14.25 -2.41 -27.70
CA GLN A 293 14.15 -0.98 -27.43
C GLN A 293 13.54 -0.69 -26.05
N ALA A 294 12.48 -1.41 -25.67
CA ALA A 294 11.84 -1.30 -24.36
C ALA A 294 12.85 -1.58 -23.23
N ARG A 295 13.62 -2.66 -23.36
CA ARG A 295 14.68 -3.02 -22.41
C ARG A 295 15.70 -1.89 -22.23
N VAL A 296 16.25 -1.35 -23.32
CA VAL A 296 17.24 -0.26 -23.27
C VAL A 296 16.69 0.98 -22.56
N LEU A 297 15.43 1.34 -22.83
CA LEU A 297 14.78 2.47 -22.18
C LEU A 297 14.63 2.26 -20.67
N LEU A 298 14.20 1.07 -20.26
CA LEU A 298 13.99 0.71 -18.85
C LEU A 298 15.33 0.63 -18.08
N GLU A 299 16.36 0.00 -18.66
CA GLU A 299 17.70 -0.08 -18.05
C GLU A 299 18.33 1.31 -17.89
N THR A 300 18.21 2.14 -18.92
CA THR A 300 18.72 3.52 -18.89
C THR A 300 18.01 4.34 -17.81
N LEU A 301 16.69 4.20 -17.68
CA LEU A 301 15.94 4.90 -16.61
C LEU A 301 16.33 4.37 -15.23
N LYS A 302 16.44 3.05 -15.05
CA LYS A 302 16.82 2.43 -13.77
C LYS A 302 18.16 2.98 -13.27
N ALA A 303 19.18 3.01 -14.13
CA ALA A 303 20.49 3.55 -13.77
C ALA A 303 20.43 5.04 -13.36
N ARG A 304 19.57 5.83 -14.02
CA ARG A 304 19.35 7.24 -13.66
C ARG A 304 18.67 7.39 -12.30
N VAL A 305 17.62 6.61 -12.05
CA VAL A 305 16.89 6.60 -10.77
C VAL A 305 17.81 6.22 -9.63
N GLU A 306 18.65 5.18 -9.79
CA GLU A 306 19.65 4.79 -8.78
C GLU A 306 20.66 5.92 -8.51
N GLY A 307 21.13 6.60 -9.57
CA GLY A 307 21.98 7.77 -9.43
C GLY A 307 21.31 8.94 -8.70
N ASP A 308 20.03 9.20 -8.98
CA ASP A 308 19.25 10.25 -8.29
C ASP A 308 19.06 9.93 -6.81
N MET A 309 18.72 8.69 -6.49
CA MET A 309 18.58 8.22 -5.11
C MET A 309 19.90 8.35 -4.34
N ALA A 310 21.03 8.04 -4.98
CA ALA A 310 22.35 8.23 -4.38
C ALA A 310 22.66 9.72 -4.13
N ARG A 311 22.24 10.63 -5.02
CA ARG A 311 22.39 12.08 -4.83
C ARG A 311 21.44 12.65 -3.76
N LEU A 312 20.29 12.01 -3.51
CA LEU A 312 19.32 12.45 -2.51
C LEU A 312 19.71 12.19 -1.06
N THR A 313 20.88 11.60 -0.80
CA THR A 313 21.50 11.60 0.54
C THR A 313 22.06 12.95 0.95
N LEU A 314 21.79 14.00 0.16
CA LEU A 314 22.11 15.39 0.43
C LEU A 314 21.47 15.92 1.72
N ASP A 315 21.99 17.04 2.20
CA ASP A 315 21.34 17.87 3.20
C ASP A 315 20.25 18.75 2.54
N PRO A 316 18.95 18.49 2.81
CA PRO A 316 17.85 19.19 2.14
C PRO A 316 17.70 20.65 2.55
N GLU A 317 18.51 21.14 3.49
CA GLU A 317 18.58 22.53 3.91
C GLU A 317 19.78 23.28 3.28
N GLN A 318 20.71 22.58 2.62
CA GLN A 318 21.86 23.19 1.96
C GLN A 318 21.61 23.53 0.49
N ALA A 319 21.56 24.84 0.21
CA ALA A 319 21.28 25.37 -1.13
C ALA A 319 22.26 24.89 -2.22
N SER A 320 23.55 24.70 -1.88
CA SER A 320 24.57 24.19 -2.81
C SER A 320 24.28 22.76 -3.25
N GLU A 321 23.92 21.89 -2.31
CA GLU A 321 23.63 20.48 -2.55
C GLU A 321 22.29 20.32 -3.30
N VAL A 322 21.23 20.99 -2.84
CA VAL A 322 19.93 21.02 -3.52
C VAL A 322 20.06 21.56 -4.95
N GLY A 323 20.88 22.61 -5.14
CA GLY A 323 21.17 23.18 -6.45
C GLY A 323 21.91 22.20 -7.36
N ALA A 324 22.87 21.43 -6.85
CA ALA A 324 23.58 20.40 -7.61
C ALA A 324 22.62 19.29 -8.05
N PHE A 325 21.83 18.75 -7.12
CA PHE A 325 20.81 17.75 -7.42
C PHE A 325 19.81 18.22 -8.50
N ALA A 326 19.31 19.45 -8.36
CA ALA A 326 18.35 20.03 -9.30
C ALA A 326 18.92 20.16 -10.73
N ARG A 327 20.20 20.54 -10.86
CA ARG A 327 20.87 20.65 -12.17
C ARG A 327 21.04 19.29 -12.84
N GLU A 328 21.42 18.26 -12.09
CA GLU A 328 21.54 16.90 -12.63
C GLU A 328 20.20 16.36 -13.14
N LEU A 329 19.12 16.52 -12.35
CA LEU A 329 17.78 16.11 -12.79
C LEU A 329 17.35 16.87 -14.06
N ALA A 330 17.56 18.19 -14.08
CA ALA A 330 17.22 19.02 -15.23
C ALA A 330 18.01 18.63 -16.49
N ALA A 331 19.30 18.36 -16.38
CA ALA A 331 20.14 17.92 -17.50
C ALA A 331 19.70 16.56 -18.07
N SER A 332 19.11 15.69 -17.24
CA SER A 332 18.59 14.40 -17.70
C SER A 332 17.24 14.48 -18.42
N LEU A 333 16.49 15.57 -18.25
CA LEU A 333 15.05 15.61 -18.56
C LEU A 333 14.72 15.38 -20.04
N GLU A 334 15.52 15.92 -20.97
CA GLU A 334 15.27 15.78 -22.42
C GLU A 334 15.30 14.32 -22.89
N THR A 335 16.07 13.47 -22.21
CA THR A 335 16.25 12.05 -22.56
C THR A 335 15.66 11.11 -21.52
N ARG A 336 15.02 11.65 -20.46
CA ARG A 336 14.40 10.84 -19.41
C ARG A 336 13.06 10.29 -19.90
N LEU A 337 12.87 8.99 -19.70
CA LEU A 337 11.56 8.36 -19.82
C LEU A 337 10.71 8.80 -18.63
N VAL A 338 9.68 9.62 -18.86
CA VAL A 338 8.72 10.10 -17.84
C VAL A 338 7.30 9.63 -18.12
N SER A 339 7.12 8.75 -19.10
CA SER A 339 5.85 8.18 -19.50
C SER A 339 6.09 6.76 -19.98
N ILE A 340 5.37 5.78 -19.41
CA ILE A 340 5.52 4.37 -19.78
C ILE A 340 4.92 4.07 -21.15
N SER A 341 4.10 4.98 -21.71
CA SER A 341 3.33 4.71 -22.93
C SER A 341 4.25 4.34 -24.10
N LYS A 342 5.42 4.99 -24.19
CA LYS A 342 6.45 4.69 -25.19
C LYS A 342 6.88 3.22 -25.14
N VAL A 343 7.00 2.65 -23.94
CA VAL A 343 7.38 1.25 -23.73
C VAL A 343 6.21 0.32 -24.07
N THR A 344 5.00 0.63 -23.60
CA THR A 344 3.83 -0.19 -23.92
C THR A 344 3.47 -0.21 -25.40
N ASP A 345 3.73 0.88 -26.13
CA ASP A 345 3.52 0.97 -27.58
C ASP A 345 4.50 0.06 -28.33
N LEU A 346 5.77 0.02 -27.89
CA LEU A 346 6.78 -0.89 -28.45
C LEU A 346 6.37 -2.36 -28.23
N LEU A 347 5.96 -2.72 -27.01
CA LEU A 347 5.48 -4.08 -26.73
C LEU A 347 4.22 -4.42 -27.53
N THR A 348 3.31 -3.45 -27.72
CA THR A 348 2.08 -3.65 -28.50
C THR A 348 2.38 -4.01 -29.95
N ARG A 349 3.37 -3.35 -30.58
CA ARG A 349 3.79 -3.68 -31.96
C ARG A 349 4.24 -5.13 -32.08
N ASP A 350 5.05 -5.61 -31.14
CA ASP A 350 5.55 -6.98 -31.15
C ASP A 350 4.42 -7.99 -30.89
N ILE A 351 3.50 -7.69 -29.95
CA ILE A 351 2.31 -8.51 -29.67
C ILE A 351 1.42 -8.64 -30.92
N GLU A 352 1.14 -7.53 -31.61
CA GLU A 352 0.31 -7.48 -32.82
C GLU A 352 0.97 -8.15 -34.01
N ALA A 353 2.30 -8.05 -34.14
CA ALA A 353 3.10 -8.77 -35.12
C ALA A 353 3.14 -10.29 -34.87
N GLY A 354 2.61 -10.75 -33.73
CA GLY A 354 2.55 -12.16 -33.38
C GLY A 354 3.87 -12.72 -32.85
N ALA A 355 4.63 -11.91 -32.10
CA ALA A 355 5.85 -12.36 -31.44
C ALA A 355 5.64 -13.65 -30.62
N ASP A 356 6.71 -14.44 -30.51
CA ASP A 356 6.75 -15.55 -29.58
C ASP A 356 6.43 -15.03 -28.16
N LYS A 357 5.63 -15.78 -27.41
CA LYS A 357 5.14 -15.36 -26.07
C LYS A 357 4.36 -14.03 -26.03
N ALA A 358 3.59 -13.75 -27.09
CA ALA A 358 2.70 -12.58 -27.13
C ALA A 358 1.72 -12.48 -25.93
N ALA A 359 1.33 -13.60 -25.31
CA ALA A 359 0.44 -13.59 -24.14
C ALA A 359 1.14 -13.03 -22.91
N GLU A 360 2.38 -13.44 -22.67
CA GLU A 360 3.21 -12.98 -21.56
C GLU A 360 3.61 -11.51 -21.75
N LEU A 361 3.93 -11.10 -22.99
CA LEU A 361 4.12 -9.68 -23.32
C LEU A 361 2.85 -8.86 -23.08
N ALA A 362 1.66 -9.39 -23.39
CA ALA A 362 0.40 -8.72 -23.13
C ALA A 362 0.11 -8.56 -21.62
N VAL A 363 0.50 -9.53 -20.79
CA VAL A 363 0.46 -9.41 -19.32
C VAL A 363 1.36 -8.27 -18.84
N LEU A 364 2.61 -8.22 -19.32
CA LEU A 364 3.56 -7.16 -18.95
C LEU A 364 3.08 -5.78 -19.41
N ARG A 365 2.58 -5.68 -20.66
CA ARG A 365 1.96 -4.45 -21.17
C ARG A 365 0.79 -4.01 -20.28
N ALA A 366 -0.09 -4.95 -19.88
CA ALA A 366 -1.22 -4.63 -19.02
C ALA A 366 -0.76 -4.11 -17.66
N GLU A 367 0.26 -4.72 -17.05
CA GLU A 367 0.84 -4.22 -15.82
C GLU A 367 1.39 -2.79 -15.99
N MET A 368 2.25 -2.58 -16.98
CA MET A 368 2.82 -1.26 -17.28
C MET A 368 1.73 -0.21 -17.53
N ALA A 369 0.68 -0.54 -18.28
CA ALA A 369 -0.42 0.39 -18.57
C ALA A 369 -1.26 0.76 -17.33
N ASN A 370 -1.29 -0.11 -16.31
CA ASN A 370 -2.06 0.15 -15.08
C ASN A 370 -1.29 0.91 -14.01
N PHE A 371 0.04 0.72 -13.99
CA PHE A 371 0.89 1.12 -12.88
C PHE A 371 1.96 2.13 -13.27
N GLY A 372 2.23 2.32 -14.56
CA GLY A 372 3.14 3.36 -15.01
C GLY A 372 4.59 3.13 -14.59
N LEU A 373 5.33 4.24 -14.51
CA LEU A 373 6.62 4.30 -13.85
C LEU A 373 6.45 4.44 -12.33
N SER A 374 5.27 4.85 -11.90
CA SER A 374 4.91 4.91 -10.48
C SER A 374 4.84 3.53 -9.82
N PHE A 375 4.51 2.44 -10.52
CA PHE A 375 4.35 1.08 -9.98
C PHE A 375 3.28 0.90 -8.87
N ALA A 376 3.31 1.71 -7.81
CA ALA A 376 2.20 1.98 -6.90
C ALA A 376 1.85 3.48 -6.91
N GLN A 377 0.54 3.78 -6.97
CA GLN A 377 0.01 5.14 -7.00
C GLN A 377 0.35 5.90 -5.72
N THR A 378 0.55 7.21 -5.87
CA THR A 378 0.90 8.08 -4.75
C THR A 378 -0.37 8.62 -4.11
N HIS A 379 -0.59 8.28 -2.84
CA HIS A 379 -1.68 8.83 -2.04
C HIS A 379 -1.08 9.72 -0.93
N LEU A 380 -1.12 11.03 -1.15
CA LEU A 380 -0.63 12.04 -0.21
C LEU A 380 -1.72 12.40 0.79
N ARG A 381 -1.38 12.54 2.07
CA ARG A 381 -2.32 12.97 3.09
C ARG A 381 -1.73 14.09 3.93
N ILE A 382 -2.52 15.16 4.13
CA ILE A 382 -2.21 16.23 5.06
C ILE A 382 -3.47 16.61 5.86
N ASN A 383 -3.29 17.28 6.99
CA ASN A 383 -4.39 17.78 7.81
C ASN A 383 -5.03 19.04 7.22
N ALA A 384 -6.35 19.20 7.34
CA ALA A 384 -7.12 20.38 6.95
C ALA A 384 -6.54 21.70 7.52
N THR A 385 -6.00 21.66 8.74
CA THR A 385 -5.36 22.83 9.38
C THR A 385 -4.10 23.29 8.64
N GLN A 386 -3.35 22.38 8.02
CA GLN A 386 -2.14 22.72 7.24
C GLN A 386 -2.49 23.52 5.98
N LEU A 387 -3.62 23.21 5.32
CA LEU A 387 -4.15 24.00 4.20
C LEU A 387 -4.58 25.39 4.66
N THR A 388 -5.33 25.45 5.75
CA THR A 388 -5.82 26.72 6.32
C THR A 388 -4.66 27.64 6.71
N ASN A 389 -3.61 27.08 7.32
CA ASN A 389 -2.43 27.85 7.70
C ASN A 389 -1.65 28.37 6.47
N ALA A 390 -1.60 27.59 5.39
CA ALA A 390 -0.88 27.96 4.19
C ALA A 390 -1.53 29.10 3.39
N ILE A 391 -2.86 29.25 3.49
CA ILE A 391 -3.62 30.31 2.81
C ILE A 391 -3.96 31.50 3.73
N ARG A 392 -3.62 31.41 5.03
CA ARG A 392 -4.07 32.35 6.07
C ARG A 392 -3.79 33.81 5.73
N HIS A 393 -2.58 34.10 5.23
CA HIS A 393 -2.17 35.45 4.86
C HIS A 393 -2.79 35.93 3.56
N ASP A 394 -3.07 35.02 2.63
CA ASP A 394 -3.64 35.35 1.31
C ASP A 394 -5.12 35.77 1.42
N LEU A 395 -5.80 35.38 2.51
CA LEU A 395 -7.24 35.61 2.75
C LEU A 395 -7.56 36.32 4.08
N ASP A 396 -6.56 36.88 4.78
CA ASP A 396 -6.71 37.55 6.08
C ASP A 396 -7.54 36.75 7.11
N ILE A 397 -7.23 35.45 7.24
CA ILE A 397 -7.97 34.54 8.12
C ILE A 397 -7.59 34.75 9.58
N THR A 398 -8.50 35.36 10.33
CA THR A 398 -8.37 35.66 11.76
C THR A 398 -9.04 34.65 12.69
N THR A 399 -9.94 33.81 12.18
CA THR A 399 -10.71 32.80 12.96
C THR A 399 -10.69 31.43 12.28
N SER A 400 -11.29 30.42 12.89
CA SER A 400 -11.46 29.11 12.23
C SER A 400 -12.34 29.24 10.98
N PRO A 401 -12.03 28.59 9.85
CA PRO A 401 -12.94 28.50 8.70
C PRO A 401 -14.28 27.83 9.01
N GLU A 402 -14.37 27.13 10.13
CA GLU A 402 -15.60 26.50 10.64
C GLU A 402 -16.46 27.48 11.45
N ASP A 403 -15.93 28.65 11.84
CA ASP A 403 -16.67 29.67 12.59
C ASP A 403 -17.87 30.19 11.76
N PRO A 404 -19.12 29.96 12.21
CA PRO A 404 -20.31 30.39 11.48
C PRO A 404 -20.35 31.90 11.17
N ALA A 405 -19.70 32.73 12.01
CA ALA A 405 -19.68 34.18 11.82
C ALA A 405 -18.88 34.61 10.58
N ASN A 406 -17.84 33.85 10.21
CA ASN A 406 -16.93 34.19 9.12
C ASN A 406 -16.99 33.22 7.93
N ARG A 407 -17.58 32.03 8.10
CA ARG A 407 -17.65 30.96 7.09
C ARG A 407 -18.06 31.44 5.70
N ARG A 408 -19.14 32.23 5.60
CA ARG A 408 -19.64 32.72 4.30
C ARG A 408 -18.65 33.65 3.61
N ARG A 409 -17.99 34.52 4.38
CA ARG A 409 -16.94 35.41 3.87
C ARG A 409 -15.77 34.59 3.35
N TYR A 410 -15.20 33.71 4.17
CA TYR A 410 -14.05 32.90 3.78
C TYR A 410 -14.31 32.03 2.55
N LEU A 411 -15.53 31.50 2.39
CA LEU A 411 -15.91 30.75 1.19
C LEU A 411 -16.04 31.63 -0.07
N ALA A 412 -16.52 32.86 0.06
CA ALA A 412 -16.54 33.81 -1.04
C ALA A 412 -15.11 34.21 -1.44
N ASP A 413 -14.27 34.54 -0.46
CA ASP A 413 -12.90 35.01 -0.69
C ASP A 413 -12.03 33.92 -1.35
N ILE A 414 -12.09 32.66 -0.88
CA ILE A 414 -11.36 31.55 -1.53
C ILE A 414 -11.91 31.26 -2.93
N ALA A 415 -13.21 31.40 -3.16
CA ALA A 415 -13.80 31.19 -4.48
C ALA A 415 -13.32 32.24 -5.49
N GLU A 416 -13.23 33.51 -5.07
CA GLU A 416 -12.68 34.59 -5.89
C GLU A 416 -11.19 34.38 -6.16
N LEU A 417 -10.41 34.02 -5.14
CA LEU A 417 -8.98 33.73 -5.30
C LEU A 417 -8.76 32.54 -6.24
N LEU A 418 -9.54 31.47 -6.10
CA LEU A 418 -9.50 30.28 -6.94
C LEU A 418 -9.93 30.55 -8.40
N ALA A 419 -10.83 31.50 -8.64
CA ALA A 419 -11.24 31.87 -9.99
C ALA A 419 -10.12 32.61 -10.76
N ASN A 420 -9.27 33.36 -10.04
CA ASN A 420 -8.25 34.22 -10.63
C ASN A 420 -6.82 33.64 -10.60
N VAL A 421 -6.61 32.51 -9.92
CA VAL A 421 -5.28 31.88 -9.78
C VAL A 421 -4.63 31.56 -11.13
N GLN A 422 -3.33 31.86 -11.22
CA GLN A 422 -2.49 31.51 -12.37
C GLN A 422 -1.39 30.53 -11.95
N PRO A 423 -1.01 29.57 -12.82
CA PRO A 423 0.08 28.66 -12.52
C PRO A 423 1.44 29.38 -12.36
N GLU A 424 2.21 28.95 -11.37
CA GLU A 424 3.56 29.39 -11.06
C GLU A 424 4.57 28.28 -11.35
N THR A 425 5.76 28.66 -11.83
CA THR A 425 6.86 27.71 -12.01
C THR A 425 7.67 27.59 -10.74
N VAL A 426 7.82 26.37 -10.23
CA VAL A 426 8.60 26.07 -9.02
C VAL A 426 9.84 25.24 -9.34
N ASN A 427 10.87 25.33 -8.50
CA ASN A 427 12.07 24.48 -8.56
C ASN A 427 12.38 23.89 -7.17
N PHE A 428 13.43 23.08 -7.04
CA PHE A 428 13.79 22.48 -5.74
C PHE A 428 14.23 23.53 -4.70
N GLY A 429 14.76 24.68 -5.13
CA GLY A 429 15.02 25.81 -4.24
C GLY A 429 13.72 26.43 -3.70
N SER A 430 12.65 26.50 -4.51
CA SER A 430 11.31 26.88 -4.04
C SER A 430 10.80 25.92 -2.96
N ILE A 431 10.95 24.61 -3.18
CA ILE A 431 10.53 23.56 -2.23
C ILE A 431 11.30 23.66 -0.91
N MET A 432 12.62 23.85 -0.98
CA MET A 432 13.49 24.00 0.18
C MET A 432 13.10 25.23 1.03
N ASN A 433 12.79 26.36 0.38
CA ASN A 433 12.48 27.61 1.08
C ASN A 433 11.02 27.72 1.55
N GLU A 434 10.10 26.91 1.01
CA GLU A 434 8.70 26.91 1.40
C GLU A 434 8.54 26.38 2.83
N ARG A 435 7.86 27.12 3.70
CA ARG A 435 7.70 26.78 5.13
C ARG A 435 6.42 25.99 5.42
N THR A 436 5.42 26.09 4.55
CA THR A 436 4.12 25.48 4.75
C THR A 436 4.07 24.10 4.08
N THR A 437 3.71 23.07 4.85
CA THR A 437 3.62 21.69 4.34
C THR A 437 2.70 21.60 3.13
N ALA A 438 1.54 22.29 3.16
CA ALA A 438 0.57 22.24 2.07
C ALA A 438 1.17 22.71 0.74
N LYS A 439 1.71 23.94 0.65
CA LYS A 439 2.34 24.45 -0.59
C LYS A 439 3.49 23.54 -1.02
N ARG A 440 4.36 23.14 -0.08
CA ARG A 440 5.51 22.27 -0.36
C ARG A 440 5.10 20.94 -1.01
N VAL A 441 4.02 20.32 -0.56
CA VAL A 441 3.51 19.06 -1.11
C VAL A 441 3.03 19.23 -2.56
N PHE A 442 2.26 20.27 -2.88
CA PHE A 442 1.84 20.51 -4.27
C PHE A 442 3.02 20.84 -5.19
N MET A 443 4.01 21.59 -4.70
CA MET A 443 5.26 21.81 -5.43
C MET A 443 6.00 20.50 -5.70
N LEU A 444 5.98 19.57 -4.75
CA LEU A 444 6.61 18.25 -4.88
C LEU A 444 5.85 17.36 -5.88
N VAL A 445 4.52 17.38 -5.88
CA VAL A 445 3.69 16.72 -6.92
C VAL A 445 4.06 17.23 -8.30
N ALA A 446 4.27 18.55 -8.48
CA ALA A 446 4.73 19.09 -9.74
C ALA A 446 6.13 18.57 -10.15
N LYS A 447 6.98 18.15 -9.19
CA LYS A 447 8.26 17.48 -9.50
C LYS A 447 8.09 16.01 -9.82
N PHE A 448 7.17 15.31 -9.17
CA PHE A 448 6.84 13.93 -9.51
C PHE A 448 6.37 13.83 -10.96
N LEU A 449 5.42 14.68 -11.35
CA LEU A 449 4.89 14.72 -12.72
C LEU A 449 5.95 15.12 -13.76
N LYS A 450 6.94 15.93 -13.35
CA LYS A 450 7.99 16.40 -14.26
C LYS A 450 9.14 15.40 -14.44
N TYR A 451 9.53 14.69 -13.38
CA TYR A 451 10.78 13.91 -13.34
C TYR A 451 10.61 12.41 -13.08
N VAL A 452 9.42 11.96 -12.66
CA VAL A 452 9.17 10.55 -12.32
C VAL A 452 8.17 9.97 -13.31
N ASP A 453 6.91 10.39 -13.22
CA ASP A 453 5.82 9.85 -14.03
C ASP A 453 4.82 10.97 -14.33
N ALA A 454 4.74 11.37 -15.59
CA ALA A 454 3.86 12.43 -16.07
C ALA A 454 2.41 11.97 -16.24
N ASP A 455 2.17 10.66 -16.27
CA ASP A 455 0.87 10.10 -16.63
C ASP A 455 0.03 9.84 -15.39
N GLU A 456 0.62 9.23 -14.36
CA GLU A 456 -0.11 8.74 -13.19
C GLU A 456 -0.63 9.88 -12.28
N PRO A 457 -1.95 9.97 -12.03
CA PRO A 457 -2.49 10.97 -11.12
C PRO A 457 -2.15 10.67 -9.65
N VAL A 458 -2.16 11.72 -8.84
CA VAL A 458 -1.93 11.65 -7.40
C VAL A 458 -3.24 11.81 -6.64
N ARG A 459 -3.54 10.91 -5.69
CA ARG A 459 -4.66 11.10 -4.77
C ARG A 459 -4.20 12.00 -3.62
N PHE A 460 -4.93 13.08 -3.36
CA PHE A 460 -4.62 14.03 -2.28
C PHE A 460 -5.72 14.04 -1.24
N LEU A 461 -5.40 13.54 -0.06
CA LEU A 461 -6.32 13.34 1.04
C LEU A 461 -6.20 14.49 2.03
N ILE A 462 -7.36 14.99 2.47
CA ILE A 462 -7.45 16.04 3.48
C ILE A 462 -8.04 15.43 4.75
N ALA A 463 -7.20 15.12 5.73
CA ALA A 463 -7.61 14.63 7.04
C ALA A 463 -8.35 15.71 7.83
N GLU A 464 -9.25 15.29 8.72
CA GLU A 464 -10.12 16.17 9.53
C GLU A 464 -10.89 17.23 8.69
N CYS A 465 -11.40 16.84 7.53
CA CYS A 465 -12.07 17.79 6.64
C CYS A 465 -13.53 18.04 7.04
N ASN A 466 -13.78 19.19 7.68
CA ASN A 466 -15.11 19.58 8.17
C ASN A 466 -15.79 20.69 7.35
N THR A 467 -15.13 21.22 6.31
CA THR A 467 -15.62 22.40 5.58
C THR A 467 -15.25 22.34 4.10
N PRO A 468 -16.12 22.83 3.19
CA PRO A 468 -15.77 22.97 1.78
C PRO A 468 -14.58 23.91 1.56
N PHE A 469 -14.33 24.83 2.49
CA PHE A 469 -13.24 25.80 2.41
C PHE A 469 -11.87 25.13 2.18
N THR A 470 -11.55 24.08 2.96
CA THR A 470 -10.23 23.42 2.86
C THR A 470 -10.05 22.67 1.55
N VAL A 471 -11.13 22.12 1.00
CA VAL A 471 -11.11 21.47 -0.32
C VAL A 471 -10.85 22.50 -1.41
N LEU A 472 -11.47 23.69 -1.32
CA LEU A 472 -11.21 24.79 -2.25
C LEU A 472 -9.78 25.33 -2.12
N CYS A 473 -9.21 25.39 -0.91
CA CYS A 473 -7.79 25.73 -0.71
C CYS A 473 -6.86 24.72 -1.38
N ALA A 474 -7.14 23.42 -1.26
CA ALA A 474 -6.38 22.38 -1.95
C ALA A 474 -6.46 22.55 -3.47
N LEU A 475 -7.65 22.85 -4.01
CA LEU A 475 -7.82 23.10 -5.44
C LEU A 475 -7.11 24.38 -5.90
N TYR A 476 -7.09 25.42 -5.06
CA TYR A 476 -6.33 26.64 -5.32
C TYR A 476 -4.84 26.32 -5.47
N PHE A 477 -4.23 25.62 -4.51
CA PHE A 477 -2.81 25.25 -4.61
C PHE A 477 -2.53 24.29 -5.78
N ALA A 478 -3.44 23.36 -6.06
CA ALA A 478 -3.33 22.49 -7.23
C ALA A 478 -3.27 23.29 -8.54
N LYS A 479 -4.09 24.34 -8.67
CA LYS A 479 -4.05 25.24 -9.83
C LYS A 479 -2.81 26.15 -9.82
N GLN A 480 -2.46 26.71 -8.65
CA GLN A 480 -1.28 27.56 -8.48
C GLN A 480 0.00 26.84 -8.91
N PHE A 481 0.11 25.54 -8.67
CA PHE A 481 1.29 24.76 -9.07
C PHE A 481 1.11 23.95 -10.36
N GLY A 482 0.01 24.18 -11.09
CA GLY A 482 -0.21 23.59 -12.41
C GLY A 482 -0.40 22.07 -12.41
N VAL A 483 -0.99 21.50 -11.35
CA VAL A 483 -1.20 20.05 -11.18
C VAL A 483 -2.68 19.66 -11.01
N ALA A 484 -3.60 20.62 -11.17
CA ALA A 484 -5.03 20.40 -10.93
C ALA A 484 -5.66 19.31 -11.82
N ASP A 485 -5.18 19.11 -13.04
CA ASP A 485 -5.64 18.07 -13.96
C ASP A 485 -5.08 16.68 -13.61
N LYS A 486 -4.08 16.61 -12.74
CA LYS A 486 -3.38 15.38 -12.32
C LYS A 486 -3.55 15.02 -10.86
N ILE A 487 -4.34 15.77 -10.10
CA ILE A 487 -4.56 15.50 -8.67
C ILE A 487 -6.04 15.23 -8.37
N ASP A 488 -6.31 14.16 -7.63
CA ASP A 488 -7.64 13.80 -7.14
C ASP A 488 -7.78 14.22 -5.68
N ILE A 489 -8.41 15.38 -5.44
CA ILE A 489 -8.62 15.95 -4.11
C ILE A 489 -9.76 15.20 -3.43
N SER A 490 -9.51 14.72 -2.22
CA SER A 490 -10.36 13.81 -1.49
C SER A 490 -10.51 14.26 -0.03
N PRO A 491 -11.62 14.91 0.34
CA PRO A 491 -11.90 15.13 1.75
C PRO A 491 -12.05 13.79 2.48
N LEU A 492 -11.48 13.70 3.69
CA LEU A 492 -11.65 12.59 4.61
C LEU A 492 -12.65 12.99 5.70
N PHE A 493 -13.81 12.32 5.70
CA PHE A 493 -14.87 12.51 6.69
C PHE A 493 -14.72 11.49 7.81
N GLU A 494 -14.22 11.96 8.95
CA GLU A 494 -13.89 11.11 10.11
C GLU A 494 -14.22 11.74 11.47
N THR A 495 -14.57 13.02 11.51
CA THR A 495 -15.04 13.72 12.71
C THR A 495 -16.56 13.61 12.85
N GLY A 496 -17.11 13.87 14.04
CA GLY A 496 -18.56 13.91 14.24
C GLY A 496 -19.27 14.88 13.30
N VAL A 497 -18.73 16.09 13.13
CA VAL A 497 -19.30 17.12 12.23
C VAL A 497 -19.27 16.67 10.78
N ALA A 498 -18.14 16.13 10.32
CA ALA A 498 -17.99 15.66 8.94
C ALA A 498 -18.91 14.47 8.62
N LEU A 499 -19.18 13.60 9.58
CA LEU A 499 -20.11 12.47 9.41
C LEU A 499 -21.57 12.90 9.37
N ASP A 500 -21.92 13.99 10.06
CA ASP A 500 -23.25 14.56 10.02
C ASP A 500 -23.50 15.41 8.78
N GLN A 501 -22.52 16.21 8.37
CA GLN A 501 -22.67 17.23 7.32
C GLN A 501 -21.88 16.92 6.05
N GLY A 502 -21.26 15.75 5.90
CA GLY A 502 -20.40 15.40 4.76
C GLY A 502 -21.09 15.60 3.41
N HIS A 503 -22.36 15.22 3.30
CA HIS A 503 -23.18 15.43 2.10
C HIS A 503 -23.44 16.93 1.82
N GLU A 504 -23.63 17.75 2.85
CA GLU A 504 -23.77 19.22 2.70
C GLU A 504 -22.46 19.87 2.25
N ILE A 505 -21.32 19.40 2.76
CA ILE A 505 -19.98 19.85 2.32
C ILE A 505 -19.82 19.62 0.81
N ILE A 506 -20.14 18.42 0.32
CA ILE A 506 -20.09 18.12 -1.11
C ILE A 506 -21.10 18.97 -1.90
N ALA A 507 -22.33 19.10 -1.41
CA ALA A 507 -23.36 19.91 -2.07
C ALA A 507 -22.95 21.38 -2.21
N GLU A 508 -22.23 21.94 -1.23
CA GLU A 508 -21.73 23.30 -1.29
C GLU A 508 -20.52 23.46 -2.21
N LEU A 509 -19.62 22.47 -2.26
CA LEU A 509 -18.54 22.45 -3.26
C LEU A 509 -19.07 22.49 -4.69
N LEU A 510 -20.15 21.75 -4.96
CA LEU A 510 -20.80 21.72 -6.27
C LEU A 510 -21.50 23.03 -6.65
N LYS A 511 -21.62 24.01 -5.74
CA LYS A 511 -22.08 25.37 -6.08
C LYS A 511 -20.95 26.24 -6.64
N ASN A 512 -19.69 25.86 -6.44
CA ASN A 512 -18.55 26.61 -6.98
C ASN A 512 -18.25 26.16 -8.43
N PRO A 513 -18.39 27.04 -9.45
CA PRO A 513 -18.18 26.67 -10.84
C PRO A 513 -16.78 26.12 -11.13
N THR A 514 -15.75 26.70 -10.50
CA THR A 514 -14.36 26.26 -10.67
C THR A 514 -14.12 24.85 -10.15
N TYR A 515 -14.80 24.47 -9.05
CA TYR A 515 -14.76 23.10 -8.54
C TYR A 515 -15.49 22.13 -9.47
N VAL A 516 -16.64 22.53 -10.01
CA VAL A 516 -17.38 21.72 -10.99
C VAL A 516 -16.55 21.47 -12.25
N ASP A 517 -15.87 22.49 -12.77
CA ASP A 517 -14.99 22.35 -13.94
C ASP A 517 -13.80 21.44 -13.66
N TYR A 518 -13.23 21.51 -12.45
CA TYR A 518 -12.21 20.58 -11.98
C TYR A 518 -12.73 19.13 -11.98
N VAL A 519 -13.89 18.87 -11.36
CA VAL A 519 -14.48 17.52 -11.29
C VAL A 519 -14.79 16.96 -12.69
N LYS A 520 -15.31 17.81 -13.60
CA LYS A 520 -15.55 17.43 -15.00
C LYS A 520 -14.26 17.07 -15.73
N THR A 521 -13.20 17.86 -15.55
CA THR A 521 -11.88 17.61 -16.14
C THR A 521 -11.28 16.31 -15.62
N ARG A 522 -11.41 16.03 -14.32
CA ARG A 522 -10.97 14.77 -13.72
C ARG A 522 -11.84 13.57 -14.09
N GLY A 523 -13.11 13.80 -14.45
CA GLY A 523 -14.10 12.76 -14.74
C GLY A 523 -14.60 12.00 -13.51
N ARG A 524 -14.26 12.45 -12.30
CA ARG A 524 -14.63 11.80 -11.03
C ARG A 524 -14.62 12.77 -9.86
N LEU A 525 -15.46 12.48 -8.86
CA LEU A 525 -15.41 13.09 -7.54
C LEU A 525 -14.88 12.05 -6.55
N CYS A 526 -13.97 12.47 -5.69
CA CYS A 526 -13.23 11.62 -4.78
C CYS A 526 -13.54 12.03 -3.34
N MET A 527 -13.88 11.08 -2.48
CA MET A 527 -14.02 11.29 -1.02
C MET A 527 -13.54 10.06 -0.26
N GLN A 528 -13.31 10.20 1.04
CA GLN A 528 -12.95 9.10 1.94
C GLN A 528 -13.69 9.21 3.27
N THR A 529 -13.93 8.08 3.93
CA THR A 529 -14.56 8.00 5.25
C THR A 529 -13.70 7.19 6.20
N GLY A 530 -13.47 7.69 7.43
CA GLY A 530 -12.61 7.04 8.42
C GLY A 530 -13.38 6.27 9.47
N PHE A 531 -13.59 4.96 9.29
CA PHE A 531 -14.38 4.13 10.24
C PHE A 531 -13.79 4.10 11.65
N SER A 532 -12.47 3.92 11.77
CA SER A 532 -11.79 3.81 13.08
C SER A 532 -11.85 5.11 13.87
N ASP A 533 -11.52 6.23 13.23
CA ASP A 533 -11.54 7.55 13.87
C ASP A 533 -12.97 8.00 14.17
N ALA A 534 -13.90 7.83 13.23
CA ALA A 534 -15.34 8.04 13.46
C ALA A 534 -15.85 7.25 14.67
N GLY A 535 -15.48 5.97 14.74
CA GLY A 535 -15.88 5.09 15.83
C GLY A 535 -15.25 5.48 17.18
N ARG A 536 -14.09 6.13 17.20
CA ARG A 536 -13.50 6.72 18.42
C ARG A 536 -14.34 7.89 18.94
N TYR A 537 -14.92 8.69 18.04
CA TYR A 537 -15.73 9.86 18.40
C TYR A 537 -17.16 9.51 18.84
N ILE A 538 -17.86 8.70 18.05
CA ILE A 538 -19.31 8.48 18.22
C ILE A 538 -19.70 7.01 18.43
N GLY A 539 -18.73 6.09 18.49
CA GLY A 539 -18.96 4.64 18.57
C GLY A 539 -19.04 3.96 17.19
N GLN A 540 -18.63 2.70 17.12
CA GLN A 540 -18.47 1.96 15.84
C GLN A 540 -19.78 1.78 15.06
N VAL A 541 -20.89 1.50 15.77
CA VAL A 541 -22.20 1.30 15.13
C VAL A 541 -22.77 2.61 14.58
N PRO A 542 -22.85 3.72 15.35
CA PRO A 542 -23.27 5.02 14.80
C PRO A 542 -22.38 5.52 13.66
N ALA A 543 -21.07 5.36 13.77
CA ALA A 543 -20.12 5.70 12.71
C ALA A 543 -20.42 4.97 11.40
N SER A 544 -20.66 3.66 11.46
CA SER A 544 -20.97 2.86 10.28
C SER A 544 -22.25 3.34 9.59
N LEU A 545 -23.32 3.62 10.36
CA LEU A 545 -24.58 4.14 9.81
C LEU A 545 -24.43 5.54 9.20
N ALA A 546 -23.67 6.42 9.85
CA ALA A 546 -23.43 7.77 9.34
C ALA A 546 -22.63 7.75 8.02
N ILE A 547 -21.63 6.85 7.91
CA ILE A 547 -20.85 6.65 6.69
C ILE A 547 -21.75 6.16 5.54
N GLU A 548 -22.64 5.19 5.80
CA GLU A 548 -23.58 4.71 4.77
C GLU A 548 -24.55 5.81 4.32
N ARG A 549 -25.01 6.68 5.23
CA ARG A 549 -25.84 7.85 4.88
C ARG A 549 -25.15 8.85 3.94
N ILE A 550 -23.81 8.94 3.98
CA ILE A 550 -23.06 9.80 3.04
C ILE A 550 -22.99 9.17 1.64
N ARG A 551 -23.05 7.84 1.54
CA ARG A 551 -22.91 7.08 0.28
C ARG A 551 -24.20 7.05 -0.54
N VAL A 552 -25.35 6.98 0.14
CA VAL A 552 -26.71 6.99 -0.45
C VAL A 552 -27.13 8.42 -0.75
#